data_AF-A0A317IZE6-F1
#
_entry.id   AF-A0A317IZE6-F1
#
_cell.length_a   1.000
_cell.length_b   1.000
_cell.length_c   1.000
_cell.angle_alpha   90.00
_cell.angle_beta   90.00
_cell.angle_gamma   90.00
#
_symmetry.space_group_name_H-M   'P 1'
#
loop_
_entity.id
_entity.type
_entity.pdbx_description
1 polymer ?
#
loop_
_entity_poly.entity_id
_entity_poly.type
_entity_poly.pdbx_seq_one_letter_code
_entity_poly.pdbx_strand_id
1 'polypeptide(L)'
;VMAISAPAVPGSGEAVRQAGRKDVDVIGLSLPSICKPYVHSGVVQTVVLWNTRDLGYLTVYASTLLVQGKIPHGAASLQAGRLGSLRIQGSEIILGDPLIINKANIDQLDF
;
A
#
# COMPACT_ATOMS: atom_id res chain seq x y z
N VAL A 1 15.30 -6.28 9.55
CA VAL A 1 15.12 -6.74 8.14
C VAL A 1 14.10 -5.84 7.46
N MET A 2 14.41 -5.39 6.24
CA MET A 2 13.48 -4.64 5.40
C MET A 2 13.08 -5.49 4.19
N ALA A 3 11.84 -5.98 4.17
CA ALA A 3 11.33 -6.90 3.16
C ALA A 3 10.52 -6.15 2.08
N ILE A 4 11.06 -6.05 0.88
CA ILE A 4 10.48 -5.27 -0.23
C ILE A 4 9.78 -6.19 -1.24
N SER A 5 8.82 -6.97 -0.75
CA SER A 5 7.83 -7.66 -1.57
C SER A 5 6.72 -8.23 -0.69
N ALA A 6 5.51 -8.31 -1.25
CA ALA A 6 4.34 -8.77 -0.49
C ALA A 6 4.55 -10.11 0.24
N PRO A 7 5.10 -11.19 -0.38
CA PRO A 7 5.33 -12.44 0.34
C PRO A 7 6.54 -12.40 1.29
N ALA A 8 7.51 -11.49 1.09
CA ALA A 8 8.73 -11.48 1.90
C ALA A 8 8.50 -11.00 3.33
N VAL A 9 7.53 -10.11 3.59
CA VAL A 9 7.21 -9.65 4.96
C VAL A 9 6.70 -10.80 5.84
N PRO A 10 5.63 -11.53 5.48
CA PRO A 10 5.16 -12.66 6.30
C PRO A 10 6.19 -13.80 6.33
N GLY A 11 6.95 -14.03 5.24
CA GLY A 11 8.02 -15.02 5.25
C GLY A 11 9.15 -14.68 6.22
N SER A 12 9.57 -13.41 6.26
CA SER A 12 10.57 -12.93 7.22
C SER A 12 10.04 -12.95 8.65
N GLY A 13 8.77 -12.55 8.85
CA GLY A 13 8.10 -12.64 10.14
C GLY A 13 8.03 -14.07 10.65
N GLU A 14 7.71 -15.03 9.79
CA GLU A 14 7.70 -16.45 10.16
C GLU A 14 9.09 -16.95 10.52
N ALA A 15 10.11 -16.60 9.75
CA ALA A 15 11.48 -17.01 10.02
C ALA A 15 11.99 -16.47 11.37
N VAL A 16 11.74 -15.19 11.68
CA VAL A 16 12.10 -14.59 12.97
C VAL A 16 11.36 -15.25 14.13
N ARG A 17 10.06 -15.52 13.95
CA ARG A 17 9.23 -16.23 14.94
C ARG A 17 9.79 -17.62 15.24
N GLN A 18 10.08 -18.42 14.21
CA GLN A 18 10.63 -19.78 14.37
C GLN A 18 12.03 -19.77 14.98
N ALA A 19 12.84 -18.75 14.69
CA ALA A 19 14.17 -18.60 15.27
C ALA A 19 14.16 -18.13 16.73
N GLY A 20 12.99 -17.72 17.28
CA GLY A 20 12.87 -17.22 18.64
C GLY A 20 13.61 -15.90 18.90
N ARG A 21 13.95 -15.16 17.84
CA ARG A 21 14.72 -13.92 17.90
C ARG A 21 13.80 -12.76 18.29
N LYS A 22 14.26 -11.91 19.22
CA LYS A 22 13.56 -10.70 19.69
C LYS A 22 14.33 -9.40 19.40
N ASP A 23 15.51 -9.54 18.84
CA ASP A 23 16.47 -8.50 18.48
C ASP A 23 16.47 -8.19 16.98
N VAL A 24 15.47 -8.70 16.25
CA VAL A 24 15.30 -8.49 14.82
C VAL A 24 13.92 -7.90 14.57
N ASP A 25 13.89 -6.64 14.15
CA ASP A 25 12.67 -6.02 13.64
C ASP A 25 12.44 -6.45 12.18
N VAL A 26 11.17 -6.69 11.82
CA VAL A 26 10.70 -6.95 10.47
C VAL A 26 9.75 -5.83 10.06
N ILE A 27 10.14 -5.12 9.01
CA ILE A 27 9.32 -4.11 8.33
C ILE A 27 9.32 -4.36 6.83
N GLY A 28 8.35 -3.79 6.10
CA GLY A 28 8.38 -3.88 4.64
C GLY A 28 7.08 -3.60 3.93
N LEU A 29 7.02 -3.97 2.65
CA LEU A 29 5.84 -3.76 1.79
C LEU A 29 5.04 -5.05 1.66
N SER A 30 3.80 -5.06 2.16
CA SER A 30 2.92 -6.23 2.08
C SER A 30 1.44 -5.90 2.31
N LEU A 31 0.59 -6.89 2.09
CA LEU A 31 -0.85 -6.79 2.30
C LEU A 31 -1.17 -6.90 3.80
N PRO A 32 -2.05 -6.03 4.35
CA PRO A 32 -2.56 -6.17 5.71
C PRO A 32 -3.09 -7.58 6.01
N SER A 33 -3.89 -8.13 5.09
CA SER A 33 -4.56 -9.43 5.23
C SER A 33 -3.61 -10.59 5.59
N ILE A 34 -2.45 -10.68 4.94
CA ILE A 34 -1.48 -11.76 5.15
C ILE A 34 -0.48 -11.47 6.29
N CYS A 35 -0.39 -10.21 6.72
CA CYS A 35 0.51 -9.80 7.80
C CYS A 35 -0.14 -9.70 9.17
N LYS A 36 -1.48 -9.69 9.26
CA LYS A 36 -2.26 -9.58 10.51
C LYS A 36 -1.71 -10.41 11.68
N PRO A 37 -1.49 -11.73 11.55
CA PRO A 37 -1.01 -12.56 12.67
C PRO A 37 0.37 -12.13 13.19
N TYR A 38 1.25 -11.67 12.30
CA TYR A 38 2.62 -11.29 12.64
C TYR A 38 2.71 -9.89 13.24
N VAL A 39 1.85 -8.98 12.77
CA VAL A 39 1.72 -7.65 13.35
C VAL A 39 1.12 -7.75 14.75
N HIS A 40 0.07 -8.54 14.93
CA HIS A 40 -0.54 -8.78 16.24
C HIS A 40 0.43 -9.41 17.24
N SER A 41 1.19 -10.43 16.81
CA SER A 41 2.22 -11.06 17.66
C SER A 41 3.39 -10.13 17.99
N GLY A 42 3.56 -9.04 17.23
CA GLY A 42 4.64 -8.07 17.40
C GLY A 42 5.96 -8.49 16.76
N VAL A 43 5.98 -9.59 15.97
CA VAL A 43 7.16 -10.01 15.21
C VAL A 43 7.39 -9.12 13.98
N VAL A 44 6.30 -8.61 13.39
CA VAL A 44 6.34 -7.58 12.35
C VAL A 44 5.90 -6.26 12.99
N GLN A 45 6.78 -5.26 12.99
CA GLN A 45 6.52 -3.99 13.67
C GLN A 45 5.60 -3.11 12.82
N THR A 46 5.87 -3.06 11.51
CA THR A 46 5.17 -2.18 10.57
C THR A 46 5.16 -2.77 9.17
N VAL A 47 4.02 -2.66 8.51
CA VAL A 47 3.88 -2.85 7.07
C VAL A 47 3.60 -1.50 6.43
N VAL A 48 4.15 -1.24 5.24
CA VAL A 48 3.88 -0.02 4.48
C VAL A 48 3.25 -0.41 3.15
N LEU A 49 2.16 0.23 2.76
CA LEU A 49 1.53 0.00 1.46
C LEU A 49 0.71 1.22 1.04
N TRP A 50 -0.29 1.02 0.18
CA TRP A 50 -1.32 1.96 -0.23
C TRP A 50 -2.64 1.19 -0.27
N ASN A 51 -3.76 1.91 -0.35
CA ASN A 51 -5.05 1.26 -0.57
C ASN A 51 -5.10 0.70 -2.00
N THR A 52 -4.97 -0.62 -2.14
CA THR A 52 -4.95 -1.30 -3.45
C THR A 52 -6.28 -1.21 -4.17
N ARG A 53 -7.40 -1.13 -3.44
CA ARG A 53 -8.74 -0.92 -4.01
C ARG A 53 -8.87 0.46 -4.63
N ASP A 54 -8.34 1.49 -3.96
CA ASP A 54 -8.34 2.85 -4.49
C ASP A 54 -7.40 2.99 -5.68
N LEU A 55 -6.22 2.35 -5.63
CA LEU A 55 -5.32 2.32 -6.78
C LEU A 55 -5.98 1.67 -8.00
N GLY A 56 -6.61 0.51 -7.85
CA GLY A 56 -7.32 -0.16 -8.94
C GLY A 56 -8.46 0.67 -9.52
N TYR A 57 -9.25 1.33 -8.65
CA TYR A 57 -10.28 2.28 -9.07
C TYR A 57 -9.68 3.44 -9.88
N LEU A 58 -8.62 4.06 -9.38
CA LEU A 58 -7.94 5.16 -10.03
C LEU A 58 -7.42 4.76 -11.42
N THR A 59 -6.81 3.59 -11.54
CA THR A 59 -6.30 3.07 -12.81
C THR A 59 -7.40 3.03 -13.86
N VAL A 60 -8.50 2.34 -13.59
CA VAL A 60 -9.61 2.20 -14.56
C VAL A 60 -10.25 3.55 -14.87
N TYR A 61 -10.45 4.38 -13.85
CA TYR A 61 -11.06 5.70 -14.01
C TYR A 61 -10.21 6.64 -14.88
N ALA A 62 -8.90 6.71 -14.60
CA ALA A 62 -7.96 7.51 -15.37
C ALA A 62 -7.84 7.02 -16.82
N SER A 63 -7.76 5.70 -17.04
CA SER A 63 -7.76 5.13 -18.40
C SER A 63 -9.01 5.51 -19.18
N THR A 64 -10.18 5.50 -18.53
CA THR A 64 -11.44 5.91 -19.17
C THR A 64 -11.41 7.38 -19.61
N LEU A 65 -10.95 8.27 -18.73
CA LEU A 65 -10.82 9.70 -19.06
C LEU A 65 -9.80 9.94 -20.17
N LEU A 66 -8.69 9.20 -20.19
CA LEU A 66 -7.67 9.30 -21.21
C LEU A 66 -8.23 8.96 -22.61
N VAL A 67 -8.93 7.83 -22.74
CA VAL A 67 -9.55 7.40 -24.01
C VAL A 67 -10.64 8.38 -24.47
N GLN A 68 -11.32 9.03 -23.53
CA GLN A 68 -12.30 10.08 -23.83
C GLN A 68 -11.69 11.45 -24.16
N GLY A 69 -10.36 11.59 -24.13
CA GLY A 69 -9.67 12.87 -24.35
C GLY A 69 -9.91 13.90 -23.24
N LYS A 70 -10.31 13.45 -22.04
CA LYS A 70 -10.67 14.32 -20.90
C LYS A 70 -9.51 14.64 -19.96
N ILE A 71 -8.29 14.20 -20.30
CA ILE A 71 -7.07 14.57 -19.58
C ILE A 71 -6.27 15.50 -20.48
N PRO A 72 -6.31 16.84 -20.25
CA PRO A 72 -5.53 17.78 -21.05
C PRO A 72 -4.03 17.49 -20.95
N HIS A 73 -3.31 17.75 -22.04
CA HIS A 73 -1.84 17.72 -22.01
C HIS A 73 -1.31 18.73 -20.99
N GLY A 74 -0.37 18.30 -20.14
CA GLY A 74 0.24 19.15 -19.12
C GLY A 74 -0.66 19.47 -17.92
N ALA A 75 -1.79 18.76 -17.75
CA ALA A 75 -2.62 18.89 -16.57
C ALA A 75 -1.80 18.64 -15.29
N ALA A 76 -1.93 19.51 -14.30
CA ALA A 76 -1.27 19.38 -12.99
C ALA A 76 -2.09 18.56 -11.98
N SER A 77 -3.38 18.33 -12.27
CA SER A 77 -4.28 17.55 -11.43
C SER A 77 -5.36 16.83 -12.24
N LEU A 78 -5.95 15.81 -11.64
CA LEU A 78 -7.06 15.01 -12.18
C LEU A 78 -8.21 14.98 -11.17
N GLN A 79 -9.45 15.23 -11.62
CA GLN A 79 -10.63 14.95 -10.80
C GLN A 79 -11.02 13.48 -10.92
N ALA A 80 -10.66 12.69 -9.91
CA ALA A 80 -10.73 11.23 -9.87
C ALA A 80 -11.99 10.70 -9.13
N GLY A 81 -13.15 11.29 -9.42
CA GLY A 81 -14.43 10.84 -8.85
C GLY A 81 -14.43 10.84 -7.33
N ARG A 82 -14.65 9.68 -6.70
CA ARG A 82 -14.69 9.53 -5.23
C ARG A 82 -13.36 9.81 -4.53
N LEU A 83 -12.25 9.80 -5.28
CA LEU A 83 -10.91 10.11 -4.75
C LEU A 83 -10.62 11.62 -4.76
N GLY A 84 -11.54 12.45 -5.28
CA GLY A 84 -11.36 13.89 -5.35
C GLY A 84 -10.28 14.32 -6.33
N SER A 85 -9.61 15.44 -6.04
CA SER A 85 -8.55 15.97 -6.88
C SER A 85 -7.21 15.33 -6.53
N LEU A 86 -6.59 14.67 -7.51
CA LEU A 86 -5.28 14.05 -7.38
C LEU A 86 -4.23 14.81 -8.17
N ARG A 87 -3.00 14.85 -7.67
CA ARG A 87 -1.88 15.49 -8.34
C ARG A 87 -1.40 14.66 -9.52
N ILE A 88 -1.05 15.34 -10.61
CA ILE A 88 -0.29 14.76 -11.73
C ILE A 88 1.16 15.25 -11.63
N GLN A 89 2.11 14.32 -11.76
CA GLN A 89 3.53 14.60 -11.83
C GLN A 89 4.09 13.96 -13.10
N GLY A 90 4.39 14.77 -14.12
CA GLY A 90 4.75 14.25 -15.44
C GLY A 90 3.60 13.43 -16.03
N SER A 91 3.82 12.13 -16.21
CA SER A 91 2.81 11.17 -16.70
C SER A 91 2.14 10.36 -15.58
N GLU A 92 2.46 10.63 -14.31
CA GLU A 92 2.01 9.85 -13.17
C GLU A 92 0.87 10.57 -12.44
N ILE A 93 -0.22 9.86 -12.15
CA ILE A 93 -1.28 10.34 -11.26
C ILE A 93 -1.00 9.77 -9.88
N ILE A 94 -0.73 10.64 -8.91
CA ILE A 94 -0.33 10.24 -7.56
C ILE A 94 -1.56 9.96 -6.71
N LEU A 95 -1.75 8.70 -6.29
CA LEU A 95 -2.89 8.30 -5.45
C LEU A 95 -2.89 9.00 -4.09
N GLY A 96 -1.70 9.18 -3.50
CA GLY A 96 -1.52 9.77 -2.18
C GLY A 96 -0.33 9.14 -1.44
N ASP A 97 -0.21 9.49 -0.17
CA ASP A 97 0.86 8.99 0.69
C ASP A 97 0.68 7.50 1.02
N PRO A 98 1.79 6.76 1.23
CA PRO A 98 1.72 5.40 1.72
C PRO A 98 1.06 5.29 3.10
N LEU A 99 0.31 4.22 3.31
CA LEU A 99 -0.23 3.82 4.60
C LEU A 99 0.85 3.16 5.44
N ILE A 100 1.04 3.66 6.66
CA ILE A 100 1.78 2.97 7.71
C ILE A 100 0.80 2.09 8.47
N ILE A 101 0.98 0.77 8.37
CA ILE A 101 0.06 -0.24 8.87
C ILE A 101 0.72 -0.92 10.07
N ASN A 102 0.05 -0.83 11.22
CA ASN A 102 0.51 -1.36 12.50
C ASN A 102 -0.67 -1.88 13.31
N LYS A 103 -0.42 -2.29 14.57
CA LYS A 103 -1.46 -2.84 15.46
C LYS A 103 -2.68 -1.94 15.64
N ALA A 104 -2.53 -0.61 15.50
CA ALA A 104 -3.63 0.33 15.73
C ALA A 104 -4.64 0.38 14.58
N ASN A 105 -4.25 0.02 13.34
CA ASN A 105 -5.09 0.19 12.16
C ASN A 105 -5.20 -1.06 11.26
N ILE A 106 -4.38 -2.09 11.46
CA ILE A 106 -4.34 -3.24 10.55
C ILE A 106 -5.68 -3.97 10.43
N ASP A 107 -6.49 -3.97 11.49
CA ASP A 107 -7.81 -4.62 11.49
C ASP A 107 -8.88 -3.85 10.72
N GLN A 108 -8.63 -2.58 10.39
CA GLN A 108 -9.51 -1.73 9.60
C GLN A 108 -9.31 -1.95 8.09
N LEU A 109 -8.29 -2.73 7.71
CA LEU A 109 -7.89 -2.96 6.32
C LEU A 109 -8.23 -4.41 5.92
N ASP A 110 -8.93 -4.53 4.80
CA ASP A 110 -9.40 -5.79 4.23
C ASP A 110 -9.06 -5.88 2.73
N PHE A 111 -7.75 -5.92 2.48
CA PHE A 111 -7.14 -6.16 1.18
C PHE A 111 -5.76 -6.82 1.34
#